data_AF-A0A2H0DAI9-F1
#
_entry.id   AF-A0A2H0DAI9-F1
#
_cell.length_a   1.000
_cell.length_b   1.000
_cell.length_c   1.000
_cell.angle_alpha   90.00
_cell.angle_beta   90.00
_cell.angle_gamma   90.00
#
_symmetry.space_group_name_H-M   'P 1'
#
loop_
_entity.id
_entity.type
_entity.pdbx_description
1 polymer ?
#
loop_
_entity_poly.entity_id
_entity_poly.type
_entity_poly.pdbx_seq_one_letter_code
_entity_poly.pdbx_strand_id
1 'polypeptide(L)'
;MRDTSQNKKKTNSTTSSSLIVLLSVFLLLSIIGYLGYSSSIKIIKIFPAEGSTTTQNSSVPIKAEIVNGCGIEGMGDKLTDLLRSNKIDVIQSGNYYQFNVDETLIIDRSGNLLKAKKIAGILGVSDQQIIRQINKTLFLDVTVLAGKDFSNYKDSKEKL
;
A
#
# COMPACT_ATOMS: atom_id res chain seq x y z
N MET A 1 -11.12 5.56 -88.41
CA MET A 1 -11.47 6.01 -87.05
C MET A 1 -12.29 4.93 -86.37
N ARG A 2 -11.68 4.17 -85.45
CA ARG A 2 -12.39 3.35 -84.45
C ARG A 2 -11.57 3.47 -83.17
N ASP A 3 -12.11 4.19 -82.21
CA ASP A 3 -11.44 4.46 -80.95
C ASP A 3 -11.50 3.25 -80.02
N THR A 4 -10.33 2.89 -79.50
CA THR A 4 -10.11 1.80 -78.56
C THR A 4 -10.60 2.23 -77.17
N SER A 5 -11.61 1.54 -76.64
CA SER A 5 -12.14 1.79 -75.30
C SER A 5 -11.21 1.20 -74.23
N GLN A 6 -10.61 2.07 -73.42
CA GLN A 6 -9.78 1.71 -72.26
C GLN A 6 -10.66 1.25 -71.09
N ASN A 7 -10.55 -0.03 -70.71
CA ASN A 7 -11.20 -0.58 -69.52
C ASN A 7 -10.39 -0.21 -68.27
N LYS A 8 -10.85 0.80 -67.53
CA LYS A 8 -10.26 1.24 -66.26
C LYS A 8 -10.76 0.32 -65.13
N LYS A 9 -9.91 -0.64 -64.73
CA LYS A 9 -10.17 -1.56 -63.61
C LYS A 9 -10.43 -0.77 -62.33
N LYS A 10 -11.67 -0.77 -61.85
CA LYS A 10 -12.09 -0.20 -60.56
C LYS A 10 -11.57 -1.13 -59.45
N THR A 11 -10.52 -0.73 -58.75
CA THR A 11 -9.97 -1.48 -57.62
C THR A 11 -10.89 -1.29 -56.41
N ASN A 12 -11.52 -2.37 -55.98
CA ASN A 12 -12.43 -2.36 -54.85
C ASN A 12 -11.66 -2.09 -53.54
N SER A 13 -12.20 -1.21 -52.71
CA SER A 13 -11.67 -0.69 -51.46
C SER A 13 -11.71 -1.68 -50.28
N THR A 14 -11.41 -2.95 -50.52
CA THR A 14 -11.40 -4.01 -49.50
C THR A 14 -10.06 -4.08 -48.73
N THR A 15 -9.04 -3.37 -49.21
CA THR A 15 -7.70 -3.30 -48.59
C THR A 15 -7.64 -2.30 -47.43
N SER A 16 -8.40 -1.19 -47.50
CA SER A 16 -8.41 -0.16 -46.46
C SER A 16 -9.14 -0.61 -45.18
N SER A 17 -10.22 -1.38 -45.29
CA SER A 17 -10.93 -1.93 -44.12
C SER A 17 -10.05 -2.92 -43.35
N SER A 18 -9.29 -3.76 -44.04
CA SER A 18 -8.36 -4.72 -43.43
C SER A 18 -7.22 -4.02 -42.69
N LEU A 19 -6.72 -2.90 -43.21
CA LEU A 19 -5.70 -2.06 -42.55
C LEU A 19 -6.24 -1.39 -41.28
N ILE A 20 -7.49 -0.91 -41.32
CA ILE A 20 -8.13 -0.30 -40.15
C ILE A 20 -8.34 -1.32 -39.03
N VAL A 21 -8.77 -2.54 -39.38
CA VAL A 21 -8.91 -3.64 -38.41
C VAL A 21 -7.57 -4.04 -37.80
N LEU A 22 -6.50 -4.08 -38.60
CA LEU A 22 -5.15 -4.37 -38.09
C LEU A 22 -4.67 -3.29 -37.11
N LEU A 23 -4.84 -2.01 -37.47
CA LEU A 23 -4.49 -0.87 -36.62
C LEU A 23 -5.26 -0.86 -35.30
N SER A 24 -6.55 -1.19 -35.31
CA SER A 24 -7.37 -1.23 -34.10
C SER A 24 -6.94 -2.33 -33.14
N VAL A 25 -6.53 -3.50 -33.65
CA VAL A 25 -5.97 -4.59 -32.82
C VAL A 25 -4.66 -4.16 -32.15
N PHE A 26 -3.75 -3.51 -32.89
CA PHE A 26 -2.50 -2.99 -32.30
C PHE A 26 -2.76 -1.92 -31.23
N LEU A 27 -3.72 -1.03 -31.46
CA LEU A 27 -4.10 0.00 -30.47
C LEU A 27 -4.65 -0.64 -29.18
N LEU A 28 -5.51 -1.66 -29.29
CA LEU A 28 -6.04 -2.39 -28.14
C LEU A 28 -4.94 -3.10 -27.34
N LEU A 29 -4.00 -3.79 -28.03
CA LEU A 29 -2.87 -4.45 -27.37
C LEU A 29 -1.95 -3.45 -26.66
N SER A 30 -1.73 -2.28 -27.25
CA SER A 30 -0.94 -1.20 -26.64
C SER A 30 -1.59 -0.66 -25.37
N ILE A 31 -2.92 -0.47 -25.36
CA ILE A 31 -3.67 -0.02 -24.18
C ILE A 31 -3.61 -1.06 -23.07
N ILE A 32 -3.85 -2.35 -23.39
CA ILE A 32 -3.77 -3.44 -22.41
C ILE A 32 -2.36 -3.54 -21.84
N GLY A 33 -1.34 -3.45 -22.70
CA GLY A 33 0.07 -3.43 -22.30
C GLY A 33 0.40 -2.23 -21.42
N TYR A 34 -0.09 -1.03 -21.74
CA TYR A 34 0.11 0.18 -20.95
C TYR A 34 -0.55 0.10 -19.58
N LEU A 35 -1.79 -0.42 -19.51
CA LEU A 35 -2.51 -0.63 -18.24
C LEU A 35 -1.83 -1.70 -17.37
N GLY A 36 -1.38 -2.80 -17.97
CA GLY A 36 -0.63 -3.85 -17.28
C GLY A 36 0.77 -3.38 -16.82
N TYR A 37 1.45 -2.61 -17.67
CA TYR A 37 2.73 -1.99 -17.36
C TYR A 37 2.59 -1.00 -16.20
N SER A 38 1.65 -0.05 -16.28
CA SER A 38 1.35 0.96 -15.25
C SER A 38 1.09 0.35 -13.87
N SER A 39 0.41 -0.80 -13.83
CA SER A 39 0.14 -1.52 -12.59
C SER A 39 1.39 -2.19 -12.02
N SER A 40 2.29 -2.67 -12.87
CA SER A 40 3.52 -3.37 -12.48
C SER A 40 4.64 -2.41 -12.00
N ILE A 41 4.76 -1.22 -12.59
CA ILE A 41 5.80 -0.25 -12.18
C ILE A 41 5.58 0.31 -10.77
N LYS A 42 4.33 0.32 -10.27
CA LYS A 42 4.04 0.75 -8.89
C LYS A 42 4.44 -0.29 -7.85
N ILE A 43 4.50 -1.58 -8.20
CA ILE A 43 4.91 -2.65 -7.28
C ILE A 43 6.43 -2.81 -7.20
N ILE A 44 7.16 -2.60 -8.30
CA ILE A 44 8.63 -2.67 -8.30
C ILE A 44 9.26 -1.48 -7.54
N LYS A 45 8.57 -0.34 -7.41
CA LYS A 45 8.98 0.76 -6.52
C LYS A 45 8.73 0.49 -5.03
N ILE A 46 8.04 -0.59 -4.67
CA ILE A 46 7.71 -0.93 -3.27
C ILE A 46 8.74 -1.89 -2.67
N PHE A 47 9.57 -2.54 -3.50
CA PHE A 47 10.71 -3.34 -3.05
C PHE A 47 12.01 -2.78 -3.64
N PRO A 48 12.64 -1.79 -2.99
CA PRO A 48 14.03 -1.49 -3.27
C PRO A 48 14.85 -2.68 -2.76
N ALA A 49 15.34 -3.51 -3.68
CA ALA A 49 16.60 -4.19 -3.46
C ALA A 49 17.65 -3.10 -3.21
N GLU A 50 18.27 -3.18 -2.03
CA GLU A 50 19.35 -2.30 -1.56
C GLU A 50 18.96 -0.84 -1.34
N GLY A 51 18.79 -0.50 -0.06
CA GLY A 51 19.39 0.71 0.50
C GLY A 51 19.11 2.02 -0.23
N SER A 52 17.85 2.31 -0.58
CA SER A 52 17.45 3.70 -0.75
C SER A 52 17.30 4.33 0.64
N THR A 53 18.45 4.68 1.23
CA THR A 53 18.54 5.74 2.23
C THR A 53 18.05 7.03 1.57
N THR A 54 16.74 7.18 1.44
CA THR A 54 16.18 8.50 1.67
C THR A 54 16.38 8.70 3.16
N THR A 55 17.55 9.23 3.52
CA THR A 55 17.78 9.94 4.77
C THR A 55 16.79 11.09 4.76
N GLN A 56 15.52 10.79 5.05
CA GLN A 56 14.67 11.72 5.73
C GLN A 56 15.37 11.89 7.07
N ASN A 57 16.26 12.88 7.13
CA ASN A 57 16.56 13.61 8.35
C ASN A 57 15.24 14.25 8.84
N SER A 58 14.23 13.42 9.12
CA SER A 58 13.12 13.80 9.96
C SER A 58 13.66 13.60 11.37
N SER A 59 14.34 14.62 11.91
CA SER A 59 14.63 14.65 13.34
C SER A 59 13.33 14.65 14.19
N VAL A 60 12.18 14.83 13.53
CA VAL A 60 10.86 14.67 14.10
C VAL A 60 10.53 13.17 14.24
N PRO A 61 10.37 12.66 15.47
CA PRO A 61 9.98 11.28 15.71
C PRO A 61 8.58 11.00 15.15
N ILE A 62 8.34 9.74 14.76
CA ILE A 62 7.01 9.29 14.34
C ILE A 62 6.12 9.27 15.58
N LYS A 63 4.96 9.91 15.50
CA LYS A 63 4.00 10.00 16.59
C LYS A 63 2.93 8.92 16.47
N ALA A 64 2.85 8.04 17.46
CA ALA A 64 1.94 6.91 17.47
C ALA A 64 1.02 6.90 18.70
N GLU A 65 -0.17 6.34 18.55
CA GLU A 65 -1.08 6.00 19.64
C GLU A 65 -1.36 4.49 19.58
N ILE A 66 -1.63 3.90 20.72
CA ILE A 66 -1.92 2.48 20.85
C ILE A 66 -3.33 2.31 21.42
N VAL A 67 -4.12 1.47 20.76
CA VAL A 67 -5.48 1.15 21.16
C VAL A 67 -5.58 -0.36 21.34
N ASN A 68 -5.77 -0.80 22.57
CA ASN A 68 -5.87 -2.21 22.93
C ASN A 68 -7.27 -2.75 22.62
N GLY A 69 -7.42 -3.48 21.52
CA GLY A 69 -8.64 -4.17 21.13
C GLY A 69 -8.67 -5.66 21.45
N CYS A 70 -7.59 -6.23 22.00
CA CYS A 70 -7.45 -7.65 22.26
C CYS A 70 -7.98 -8.11 23.64
N GLY A 71 -8.10 -7.18 24.59
CA GLY A 71 -8.57 -7.47 25.96
C GLY A 71 -7.51 -8.04 26.89
N ILE A 72 -6.24 -8.06 26.47
CA ILE A 72 -5.13 -8.51 27.30
C ILE A 72 -4.58 -7.32 28.08
N GLU A 73 -4.57 -7.46 29.41
CA GLU A 73 -4.01 -6.48 30.32
C GLU A 73 -2.50 -6.28 30.08
N GLY A 74 -2.05 -5.03 30.11
CA GLY A 74 -0.65 -4.65 29.88
C GLY A 74 -0.17 -4.79 28.43
N MET A 75 -1.02 -5.18 27.48
CA MET A 75 -0.62 -5.24 26.06
C MET A 75 -0.27 -3.85 25.51
N GLY A 76 -1.06 -2.83 25.88
CA GLY A 76 -0.78 -1.45 25.50
C GLY A 76 0.62 -0.97 25.94
N ASP A 77 1.03 -1.34 27.16
CA ASP A 77 2.34 -0.96 27.71
C ASP A 77 3.47 -1.71 27.00
N LYS A 78 3.31 -3.01 26.79
CA LYS A 78 4.29 -3.84 26.06
C LYS A 78 4.55 -3.33 24.64
N LEU A 79 3.50 -2.95 23.91
CA LEU A 79 3.65 -2.35 22.60
C LEU A 79 4.25 -0.95 22.68
N THR A 80 3.91 -0.18 23.72
CA THR A 80 4.50 1.14 23.97
C THR A 80 6.02 1.04 24.12
N ASP A 81 6.49 0.11 24.96
CA ASP A 81 7.91 -0.13 25.20
C ASP A 81 8.64 -0.56 23.93
N LEU A 82 8.04 -1.49 23.17
CA LEU A 82 8.59 -1.95 21.89
C LEU A 82 8.72 -0.82 20.86
N LEU A 83 7.71 0.03 20.73
CA LEU A 83 7.75 1.15 19.79
C LEU A 83 8.75 2.23 20.23
N ARG A 84 8.79 2.55 21.54
CA ARG A 84 9.74 3.52 22.09
C ARG A 84 11.19 3.06 21.97
N SER A 85 11.48 1.77 22.18
CA SER A 85 12.83 1.22 21.94
C SER A 85 13.28 1.35 20.48
N ASN A 86 12.32 1.50 19.55
CA ASN A 86 12.54 1.70 18.12
C ASN A 86 12.45 3.18 17.68
N LYS A 87 12.60 4.12 18.63
CA LYS A 87 12.57 5.58 18.39
C LYS A 87 11.25 6.10 17.82
N ILE A 88 10.13 5.46 18.18
CA ILE A 88 8.78 5.95 17.92
C ILE A 88 8.28 6.66 19.17
N ASP A 89 7.70 7.85 18.99
CA ASP A 89 7.11 8.63 20.06
C ASP A 89 5.66 8.18 20.26
N VAL A 90 5.43 7.34 21.27
CA VAL A 90 4.10 6.90 21.66
C VAL A 90 3.48 7.96 22.58
N ILE A 91 2.52 8.70 22.05
CA ILE A 91 1.86 9.82 22.75
C ILE A 91 0.86 9.30 23.79
N GLN A 92 0.11 8.25 23.43
CA GLN A 92 -0.93 7.69 24.27
C GLN A 92 -1.12 6.20 24.02
N SER A 93 -1.50 5.49 25.08
CA SER A 93 -2.00 4.12 25.04
C SER A 93 -3.37 4.08 25.74
N GLY A 94 -4.32 3.34 25.18
CA GLY A 94 -5.68 3.25 25.69
C GLY A 94 -6.37 1.94 25.31
N ASN A 95 -7.59 1.75 25.78
CA ASN A 95 -8.40 0.57 25.46
C ASN A 95 -9.42 0.88 24.36
N TYR A 96 -9.71 -0.13 23.53
CA TYR A 96 -10.82 -0.05 22.59
C TYR A 96 -12.15 -0.22 23.34
N TYR A 97 -13.23 0.34 22.80
CA TYR A 97 -14.57 0.26 23.41
C TYR A 97 -15.08 -1.17 23.55
N GLN A 98 -14.62 -2.09 22.68
CA GLN A 98 -14.95 -3.50 22.68
C GLN A 98 -13.68 -4.32 22.48
N PHE A 99 -13.49 -5.42 23.21
CA PHE A 99 -12.28 -6.25 23.11
C PHE A 99 -12.41 -7.38 22.07
N ASN A 100 -12.99 -7.06 20.91
CA ASN A 100 -13.34 -8.00 19.85
C ASN A 100 -12.53 -7.80 18.57
N VAL A 101 -11.37 -7.14 18.65
CA VAL A 101 -10.50 -6.96 17.50
C VAL A 101 -9.66 -8.22 17.32
N ASP A 102 -9.95 -8.98 16.27
CA ASP A 102 -9.24 -10.24 16.02
C ASP A 102 -7.84 -10.01 15.43
N GLU A 103 -7.73 -9.13 14.44
CA GLU A 103 -6.48 -8.82 13.76
C GLU A 103 -5.98 -7.41 14.09
N THR A 104 -4.67 -7.25 14.25
CA THR A 104 -4.05 -5.95 14.44
C THR A 104 -4.17 -5.11 13.18
N LEU A 105 -4.47 -3.82 13.34
CA LEU A 105 -4.50 -2.86 12.24
C LEU A 105 -3.56 -1.69 12.51
N ILE A 106 -2.90 -1.24 11.45
CA ILE A 106 -2.08 -0.02 11.46
C ILE A 106 -2.83 1.05 10.66
N ILE A 107 -3.21 2.13 11.32
CA ILE A 107 -4.02 3.20 10.72
C ILE A 107 -3.13 4.40 10.43
N ASP A 108 -2.93 4.72 9.15
CA ASP A 108 -2.26 5.95 8.72
C ASP A 108 -3.17 7.16 8.92
N ARG A 109 -2.81 8.02 9.89
CA ARG A 109 -3.53 9.25 10.24
C ARG A 109 -2.94 10.50 9.58
N SER A 110 -1.63 10.53 9.31
CA SER A 110 -0.99 11.70 8.68
C SER A 110 -1.02 11.67 7.15
N GLY A 111 -1.34 10.52 6.55
CA GLY A 111 -1.31 10.29 5.11
C GLY A 111 0.08 9.87 4.61
N ASN A 112 1.05 9.66 5.50
CA ASN A 112 2.39 9.21 5.17
C ASN A 112 2.51 7.70 5.40
N LEU A 113 2.27 6.94 4.33
CA LEU A 113 2.28 5.47 4.38
C LEU A 113 3.62 4.88 4.82
N LEU A 114 4.74 5.56 4.58
CA LEU A 114 6.06 5.08 5.00
C LEU A 114 6.19 5.01 6.53
N LYS A 115 5.56 5.95 7.26
CA LYS A 115 5.54 5.92 8.72
C LYS A 115 4.73 4.74 9.25
N ALA A 116 3.56 4.48 8.64
CA ALA A 116 2.73 3.32 8.96
C ALA A 116 3.45 1.99 8.67
N LYS A 117 4.07 1.86 7.49
CA LYS A 117 4.88 0.68 7.12
C LYS A 117 6.05 0.44 8.07
N LYS A 118 6.72 1.51 8.53
CA LYS A 118 7.80 1.38 9.52
C LYS A 118 7.28 0.77 10.83
N ILE A 119 6.12 1.21 11.32
CA ILE A 119 5.50 0.63 12.52
C ILE A 119 5.06 -0.82 12.27
N ALA A 120 4.43 -1.10 11.13
CA ALA A 120 4.05 -2.47 10.76
C ALA A 120 5.26 -3.42 10.76
N GLY A 121 6.38 -2.99 10.18
CA GLY A 121 7.63 -3.76 10.18
C GLY A 121 8.24 -3.99 11.56
N ILE A 122 8.17 -3.01 12.48
CA ILE A 122 8.60 -3.19 13.88
C ILE A 122 7.73 -4.24 14.59
N LEU A 123 6.44 -4.23 14.31
CA LEU A 123 5.45 -5.08 14.97
C LEU A 123 5.26 -6.44 14.29
N GLY A 124 5.88 -6.69 13.14
CA GLY A 124 5.69 -7.91 12.35
C GLY A 124 4.29 -8.04 11.73
N VAL A 125 3.60 -6.91 11.55
CA VAL A 125 2.25 -6.83 10.98
C VAL A 125 2.33 -6.70 9.47
N SER A 126 1.43 -7.39 8.77
CA SER A 126 1.41 -7.40 7.31
C SER A 126 1.04 -6.03 6.72
N ASP A 127 1.60 -5.68 5.57
CA ASP A 127 1.27 -4.43 4.86
C ASP A 127 -0.22 -4.35 4.49
N GLN A 128 -0.88 -5.50 4.33
CA GLN A 128 -2.31 -5.66 4.06
C GLN A 128 -3.19 -5.19 5.24
N GLN A 129 -2.64 -5.19 6.45
CA GLN A 129 -3.31 -4.72 7.67
C GLN A 129 -3.09 -3.21 7.89
N ILE A 130 -2.50 -2.50 6.91
CA ILE A 130 -2.37 -1.06 6.94
C ILE A 130 -3.57 -0.42 6.24
N ILE A 131 -4.34 0.37 6.97
CA ILE A 131 -5.46 1.14 6.44
C ILE A 131 -5.19 2.65 6.50
N ARG A 132 -5.80 3.42 5.61
CA ARG A 132 -5.67 4.88 5.59
C ARG A 132 -6.94 5.52 6.13
N GLN A 133 -6.82 6.29 7.20
CA GLN A 133 -7.91 7.11 7.75
C GLN A 133 -7.34 8.46 8.18
N ILE A 134 -7.07 9.30 7.19
CA ILE A 134 -6.34 10.55 7.38
C ILE A 134 -7.13 11.49 8.28
N ASN A 135 -6.53 11.90 9.38
CA ASN A 135 -7.07 12.90 10.28
C ASN A 135 -5.94 13.73 10.90
N LYS A 136 -5.65 14.89 10.29
CA LYS A 136 -4.54 15.76 10.69
C LYS A 136 -4.81 16.52 11.99
N THR A 137 -6.07 16.61 12.45
CA THR A 137 -6.40 17.34 13.68
C THR A 137 -5.94 16.59 14.93
N LEU A 138 -5.65 15.29 14.82
CA LEU A 138 -5.12 14.46 15.90
C LEU A 138 -3.63 14.73 16.20
N PHE A 139 -2.92 15.44 15.32
CA PHE A 139 -1.45 15.63 15.40
C PHE A 139 -0.67 14.31 15.57
N LEU A 140 -1.23 13.25 15.00
CA LEU A 140 -0.80 11.87 15.12
C LEU A 140 -0.42 11.33 13.74
N ASP A 141 0.64 10.54 13.66
CA ASP A 141 1.01 9.88 12.40
C ASP A 141 0.27 8.56 12.22
N VAL A 142 0.23 7.74 13.27
CA VAL A 142 -0.26 6.35 13.17
C VAL A 142 -1.03 5.95 14.43
N THR A 143 -2.16 5.26 14.24
CA THR A 143 -2.83 4.51 15.31
C THR A 143 -2.52 3.02 15.15
N VAL A 144 -2.07 2.38 16.22
CA VAL A 144 -1.94 0.91 16.31
C VAL A 144 -3.15 0.37 17.04
N LEU A 145 -4.04 -0.31 16.32
CA LEU A 145 -5.14 -1.05 16.93
C LEU A 145 -4.68 -2.48 17.14
N ALA A 146 -4.37 -2.83 18.39
CA ALA A 146 -3.85 -4.15 18.76
C ALA A 146 -4.98 -5.18 18.82
N GLY A 147 -4.89 -6.20 17.96
CA GLY A 147 -5.82 -7.33 17.91
C GLY A 147 -5.35 -8.54 18.72
N LYS A 148 -6.18 -9.58 18.74
CA LYS A 148 -5.91 -10.86 19.43
C LYS A 148 -4.75 -11.64 18.81
N ASP A 149 -4.34 -11.33 17.59
CA ASP A 149 -3.11 -11.85 16.98
C ASP A 149 -1.85 -11.50 17.80
N PHE A 150 -1.86 -10.44 18.61
CA PHE A 150 -0.78 -10.14 19.57
C PHE A 150 -0.85 -10.90 20.90
N SER A 151 -1.86 -11.75 21.11
CA SER A 151 -1.93 -12.56 22.33
C SER A 151 -0.67 -13.40 22.56
N ASN A 152 -0.05 -13.86 21.46
CA ASN A 152 1.17 -14.65 21.48
C ASN A 152 2.45 -13.84 21.77
N TYR A 153 2.40 -12.50 21.71
CA TYR A 153 3.53 -11.65 22.12
C TYR A 153 3.77 -11.73 23.64
N LYS A 154 2.77 -12.13 24.42
CA LYS A 154 2.92 -12.39 25.87
C LYS A 154 3.91 -13.52 26.14
N ASP A 155 3.91 -14.56 25.32
CA ASP A 155 4.64 -15.81 25.59
C ASP A 155 6.11 -15.77 25.15
N SER A 156 6.46 -14.89 24.22
CA SER A 156 7.82 -14.83 23.65
C SER A 156 8.86 -14.16 24.57
N LYS A 157 8.42 -13.40 25.60
CA LYS A 157 9.31 -12.70 26.54
C LYS A 157 9.28 -13.19 27.99
N GLU A 158 8.38 -14.09 28.37
CA GLU A 158 8.47 -14.77 29.69
C GLU A 158 9.54 -15.90 29.71
N LYS A 159 10.16 -16.20 28.56
CA LYS A 159 11.22 -17.21 28.43
C LYS A 159 12.65 -16.67 28.43
N LEU A 160 12.86 -15.38 28.75
CA LEU A 160 14.18 -14.76 28.84
C LEU A 160 14.47 -14.25 30.25
#